data_AF-A0A976DUM8-F1
#
_entry.id   AF-A0A976DUM8-F1
#
_cell.length_a   1.000
_cell.length_b   1.000
_cell.length_c   1.000
_cell.angle_alpha   90.00
_cell.angle_beta   90.00
_cell.angle_gamma   90.00
#
_symmetry.space_group_name_H-M   'P 1'
#
loop_
_entity.id
_entity.type
_entity.pdbx_description
1 polymer ?
#
loop_
_entity_poly.entity_id
_entity_poly.type
_entity_poly.pdbx_seq_one_letter_code
_entity_poly.pdbx_strand_id
1 'polypeptide(L)'
;LYARRHEAELKLAGTEHNLLRVDDVLEALAQQLSVLTRQAKQAARYREIGEELRKSEGMLLWRRWREADEARGVAEGVLRDRLIAQGQAEGASRAAGKAREAAEDALPPKREEEAIASAILQRLTLQRDALGDQEARALATIDTLKGRIDQLTRDMEREAGLNRDAGEVIERLEWEIEQLARAHDGHDEKLAQAMEAAREAGAVLGEREGALAELTEDAARLAARHQSSQRMLSDSRAVLDRAEGEALAAREAVAGATEALDAAGEAYAAAEEAQEAAMAEAEASEVALETAEVARAETQGREAEARGARSSAEGEANALRAEVAALARLVEREAQAGHQLLDRLVVTPGFEKALGAALADDLRAPEVTGGARSGWAVLDPYADPQPLPVGALPLATEVQGPAVLARRLSQIGLVSRDQGFALQADLRPGQRLVSVEGDLWRWDGFRAGAEDAPSAAALRLQQLNRLVQLKRDLEEVAARADGASRAHEALQARLAELASADQRARDARRLADARVTEANRALARAEADRSIAGGKLEAARLAVSRFEDEALGARARLREAEAAVADLGDLDAARGAVEAAKITVEAARITMMTRRSAQDEVRREGEARVRRRQE
;
A
#
# COMPACT_ATOMS: atom_id res chain seq x y z
N LEU A 1 -97.79 -65.85 70.87
CA LEU A 1 -96.92 -64.86 71.54
C LEU A 1 -95.46 -64.96 71.10
N TYR A 2 -94.85 -66.17 71.04
CA TYR A 2 -93.45 -66.35 70.63
C TYR A 2 -93.13 -65.93 69.17
N ALA A 3 -93.99 -66.28 68.20
CA ALA A 3 -93.78 -65.92 66.79
C ALA A 3 -93.83 -64.40 66.53
N ARG A 4 -94.70 -63.66 67.22
CA ARG A 4 -94.79 -62.19 67.12
C ARG A 4 -93.58 -61.48 67.74
N ARG A 5 -92.97 -62.08 68.77
CA ARG A 5 -91.75 -61.55 69.41
C ARG A 5 -90.52 -61.77 68.54
N HIS A 6 -90.40 -62.94 67.92
CA HIS A 6 -89.31 -63.21 66.98
C HIS A 6 -89.41 -62.36 65.71
N GLU A 7 -90.62 -62.12 65.17
CA GLU A 7 -90.82 -61.20 64.04
C GLU A 7 -90.49 -59.74 64.41
N ALA A 8 -90.80 -59.33 65.63
CA ALA A 8 -90.42 -58.01 66.14
C ALA A 8 -88.90 -57.88 66.34
N GLU A 9 -88.23 -58.90 66.88
CA GLU A 9 -86.76 -58.96 67.01
C GLU A 9 -86.06 -58.99 65.66
N LEU A 10 -86.57 -59.72 64.66
CA LEU A 10 -86.08 -59.70 63.29
C LEU A 10 -86.25 -58.33 62.61
N LYS A 11 -87.38 -57.65 62.85
CA LYS A 11 -87.59 -56.28 62.38
C LYS A 11 -86.66 -55.30 63.09
N LEU A 12 -86.44 -55.45 64.39
CA LEU A 12 -85.53 -54.61 65.20
C LEU A 12 -84.07 -54.80 64.74
N ALA A 13 -83.62 -56.05 64.60
CA ALA A 13 -82.29 -56.37 64.07
C ALA A 13 -82.12 -55.90 62.62
N GLY A 14 -83.17 -56.01 61.80
CA GLY A 14 -83.19 -55.45 60.44
C GLY A 14 -83.10 -53.92 60.43
N THR A 15 -83.76 -53.23 61.36
CA THR A 15 -83.64 -51.78 61.51
C THR A 15 -82.28 -51.36 62.06
N GLU A 16 -81.70 -52.07 63.02
CA GLU A 16 -80.35 -51.82 63.53
C GLU A 16 -79.29 -52.02 62.44
N HIS A 17 -79.40 -53.10 61.67
CA HIS A 17 -78.51 -53.34 60.53
C HIS A 17 -78.66 -52.25 59.46
N ASN A 18 -79.88 -51.80 59.19
CA ASN A 18 -80.11 -50.68 58.28
C ASN A 18 -79.54 -49.35 58.83
N LEU A 19 -79.62 -49.10 60.14
CA LEU A 19 -79.03 -47.91 60.77
C LEU A 19 -77.50 -47.95 60.72
N LEU A 20 -76.88 -49.09 60.99
CA LEU A 20 -75.43 -49.27 60.83
C LEU A 20 -74.98 -49.05 59.38
N ARG A 21 -75.74 -49.57 58.41
CA ARG A 21 -75.45 -49.30 56.98
C ARG A 21 -75.63 -47.83 56.61
N VAL A 22 -76.58 -47.12 57.23
CA VAL A 22 -76.74 -45.68 57.03
C VAL A 22 -75.57 -44.92 57.63
N ASP A 23 -75.11 -45.29 58.83
CA ASP A 23 -73.91 -44.71 59.45
C ASP A 23 -72.65 -44.96 58.59
N ASP A 24 -72.44 -46.18 58.09
CA ASP A 24 -71.33 -46.49 57.17
C ASP A 24 -71.40 -45.65 55.89
N VAL A 25 -72.61 -45.44 55.34
CA VAL A 25 -72.82 -44.58 54.16
C VAL A 25 -72.57 -43.11 54.49
N LEU A 26 -72.97 -42.64 55.68
CA LEU A 26 -72.70 -41.28 56.14
C LEU A 26 -71.20 -41.05 56.36
N GLU A 27 -70.47 -42.04 56.91
CA GLU A 27 -69.03 -41.97 57.08
C GLU A 27 -68.31 -41.99 55.72
N ALA A 28 -68.74 -42.84 54.79
CA ALA A 28 -68.23 -42.86 53.42
C ALA A 28 -68.50 -41.54 52.67
N LEU A 29 -69.68 -40.94 52.84
CA LEU A 29 -70.01 -39.63 52.28
C LEU A 29 -69.20 -38.51 52.93
N ALA A 30 -68.94 -38.56 54.23
CA ALA A 30 -68.09 -37.62 54.94
C ALA A 30 -66.62 -37.71 54.46
N GLN A 31 -66.11 -38.93 54.26
CA GLN A 31 -64.80 -39.17 53.66
C GLN A 31 -64.73 -38.63 52.22
N GLN A 32 -65.73 -38.91 51.39
CA GLN A 32 -65.83 -38.35 50.03
C GLN A 32 -65.88 -36.83 50.02
N LEU A 33 -66.65 -36.22 50.94
CA LEU A 33 -66.73 -34.76 51.08
C LEU A 33 -65.38 -34.17 51.49
N SER A 34 -64.62 -34.84 52.37
CA SER A 34 -63.28 -34.40 52.76
C SER A 34 -62.29 -34.43 51.58
N VAL A 35 -62.38 -35.47 50.74
CA VAL A 35 -61.56 -35.64 49.53
C VAL A 35 -61.93 -34.57 48.50
N LEU A 36 -63.22 -34.37 48.23
CA LEU A 36 -63.71 -33.34 47.32
C LEU A 36 -63.33 -31.93 47.79
N THR A 37 -63.36 -31.67 49.11
CA THR A 37 -62.93 -30.38 49.67
C THR A 37 -61.43 -30.15 49.45
N ARG A 38 -60.61 -31.20 49.62
CA ARG A 38 -59.16 -31.12 49.34
C ARG A 38 -58.88 -30.90 47.85
N GLN A 39 -59.59 -31.62 46.98
CA GLN A 39 -59.50 -31.45 45.53
C GLN A 39 -59.95 -30.04 45.09
N ALA A 40 -61.01 -29.49 45.67
CA ALA A 40 -61.48 -28.14 45.40
C ALA A 40 -60.44 -27.08 45.79
N LYS A 41 -59.80 -27.23 46.97
CA LYS A 41 -58.69 -26.34 47.40
C LYS A 41 -57.47 -26.44 46.48
N GLN A 42 -57.11 -27.65 46.06
CA GLN A 42 -56.03 -27.84 45.08
C GLN A 42 -56.37 -27.20 43.73
N ALA A 43 -57.58 -27.41 43.22
CA ALA A 43 -58.03 -26.83 41.96
C ALA A 43 -58.10 -25.29 42.01
N ALA A 44 -58.44 -24.70 43.16
CA ALA A 44 -58.39 -23.26 43.38
C ALA A 44 -56.93 -22.74 43.34
N ARG A 45 -56.01 -23.41 44.05
CA ARG A 45 -54.58 -23.06 44.04
C ARG A 45 -53.92 -23.23 42.68
N TYR A 46 -54.28 -24.27 41.91
CA TYR A 46 -53.81 -24.44 40.53
C TYR A 46 -54.32 -23.33 39.61
N ARG A 47 -55.57 -22.86 39.80
CA ARG A 47 -56.10 -21.72 39.03
C ARG A 47 -55.37 -20.43 39.37
N GLU A 48 -55.15 -20.15 40.64
CA GLU A 48 -54.40 -18.98 41.11
C GLU A 48 -52.96 -18.97 40.56
N ILE A 49 -52.23 -20.07 40.71
CA ILE A 49 -50.88 -20.21 40.13
C ILE A 49 -50.92 -20.08 38.60
N GLY A 50 -51.94 -20.65 37.94
CA GLY A 50 -52.10 -20.54 36.49
C GLY A 50 -52.35 -19.10 36.03
N GLU A 51 -53.12 -18.31 36.79
CA GLU A 51 -53.36 -16.89 36.52
C GLU A 51 -52.10 -16.05 36.74
N GLU A 52 -51.38 -16.28 37.85
CA GLU A 52 -50.09 -15.63 38.12
C GLU A 52 -49.04 -15.98 37.05
N LEU A 53 -48.97 -17.25 36.64
CA LEU A 53 -48.07 -17.71 35.60
C LEU A 53 -48.37 -16.99 34.28
N ARG A 54 -49.62 -16.99 33.81
CA ARG A 54 -50.01 -16.26 32.58
C ARG A 54 -49.69 -14.78 32.65
N LYS A 55 -49.89 -14.15 33.82
CA LYS A 55 -49.53 -12.74 34.03
C LYS A 55 -48.02 -12.53 33.91
N SER A 56 -47.22 -13.40 34.54
CA SER A 56 -45.76 -13.34 34.47
C SER A 56 -45.21 -13.62 33.07
N GLU A 57 -45.79 -14.58 32.35
CA GLU A 57 -45.49 -14.88 30.94
C GLU A 57 -45.83 -13.68 30.04
N GLY A 58 -46.99 -13.06 30.25
CA GLY A 58 -47.38 -11.84 29.55
C GLY A 58 -46.41 -10.68 29.79
N MET A 59 -45.95 -10.50 31.03
CA MET A 59 -44.93 -9.48 31.37
C MET A 59 -43.58 -9.78 30.70
N LEU A 60 -43.15 -11.05 30.68
CA LEU A 60 -41.92 -11.47 30.01
C LEU A 60 -42.00 -11.24 28.50
N LEU A 61 -43.10 -11.64 27.86
CA LEU A 61 -43.31 -11.44 26.42
C LEU A 61 -43.36 -9.97 26.06
N TRP A 62 -44.05 -9.15 26.85
CA TRP A 62 -44.09 -7.71 26.64
C TRP A 62 -42.70 -7.07 26.77
N ARG A 63 -41.91 -7.48 27.78
CA ARG A 63 -40.54 -6.98 27.96
C ARG A 63 -39.66 -7.37 26.77
N ARG A 64 -39.71 -8.63 26.32
CA ARG A 64 -38.97 -9.09 25.14
C ARG A 64 -39.37 -8.32 23.88
N TRP A 65 -40.68 -8.11 23.69
CA TRP A 65 -41.19 -7.31 22.58
C TRP A 65 -40.68 -5.87 22.65
N ARG A 66 -40.72 -5.24 23.82
CA ARG A 66 -40.27 -3.87 24.02
C ARG A 66 -38.77 -3.71 23.79
N GLU A 67 -37.95 -4.63 24.31
CA GLU A 67 -36.51 -4.67 24.05
C GLU A 67 -36.22 -4.83 22.54
N ALA A 68 -36.98 -5.66 21.84
CA ALA A 68 -36.87 -5.82 20.39
C ALA A 68 -37.33 -4.56 19.61
N ASP A 69 -38.40 -3.89 20.07
CA ASP A 69 -38.90 -2.65 19.46
C ASP A 69 -37.93 -1.49 19.65
N GLU A 70 -37.33 -1.36 20.84
CA GLU A 70 -36.26 -0.39 21.12
C GLU A 70 -35.02 -0.67 20.27
N ALA A 71 -34.59 -1.94 20.17
CA ALA A 71 -33.49 -2.33 19.29
C ALA A 71 -33.78 -2.05 17.81
N ARG A 72 -35.02 -2.29 17.35
CA ARG A 72 -35.47 -1.92 16.00
C ARG A 72 -35.36 -0.42 15.79
N GLY A 73 -35.84 0.40 16.72
CA GLY A 73 -35.78 1.86 16.62
C GLY A 73 -34.35 2.38 16.54
N VAL A 74 -33.42 1.81 17.31
CA VAL A 74 -31.99 2.14 17.23
C VAL A 74 -31.42 1.76 15.86
N ALA A 75 -31.71 0.55 15.36
CA ALA A 75 -31.23 0.09 14.06
C ALA A 75 -31.78 0.93 12.89
N GLU A 76 -33.06 1.31 12.93
CA GLU A 76 -33.69 2.21 11.97
C GLU A 76 -33.05 3.61 11.99
N GLY A 77 -32.74 4.13 13.19
CA GLY A 77 -32.01 5.38 13.37
C GLY A 77 -30.62 5.34 12.72
N VAL A 78 -29.84 4.29 13.02
CA VAL A 78 -28.51 4.08 12.41
C VAL A 78 -28.62 3.96 10.90
N LEU A 79 -29.58 3.20 10.37
CA LEU A 79 -29.79 3.06 8.94
C LEU A 79 -30.10 4.42 8.29
N ARG A 80 -30.98 5.22 8.90
CA ARG A 80 -31.33 6.55 8.40
C ARG A 80 -30.11 7.46 8.33
N ASP A 81 -29.29 7.48 9.39
CA ASP A 81 -28.09 8.32 9.44
C ASP A 81 -27.06 7.89 8.38
N ARG A 82 -26.92 6.58 8.14
CA ARG A 82 -26.07 6.03 7.08
C ARG A 82 -26.57 6.39 5.69
N LEU A 83 -27.88 6.34 5.44
CA LEU A 83 -28.47 6.76 4.17
C LEU A 83 -28.27 8.26 3.90
N ILE A 84 -28.39 9.11 4.93
CA ILE A 84 -28.11 10.55 4.81
C ILE A 84 -26.64 10.77 4.46
N ALA A 85 -25.71 10.11 5.16
CA ALA A 85 -24.28 10.22 4.89
C ALA A 85 -23.92 9.73 3.47
N GLN A 86 -24.53 8.62 3.01
CA GLN A 86 -24.38 8.12 1.65
C GLN A 86 -24.86 9.15 0.63
N GLY A 87 -26.04 9.74 0.82
CA GLY A 87 -26.58 10.76 -0.09
C GLY A 87 -25.72 12.02 -0.16
N GLN A 88 -25.16 12.45 0.98
CA GLN A 88 -24.21 13.57 1.02
C GLN A 88 -22.92 13.27 0.26
N ALA A 89 -22.34 12.08 0.46
CA ALA A 89 -21.14 11.64 -0.23
C ALA A 89 -21.36 11.50 -1.74
N GLU A 90 -22.50 10.93 -2.16
CA GLU A 90 -22.88 10.82 -3.56
C GLU A 90 -23.08 12.21 -4.20
N GLY A 91 -23.75 13.12 -3.49
CA GLY A 91 -23.90 14.52 -3.92
C GLY A 91 -22.56 15.23 -4.12
N ALA A 92 -21.64 15.09 -3.16
CA ALA A 92 -20.29 15.66 -3.26
C ALA A 92 -19.50 15.06 -4.43
N SER A 93 -19.57 13.74 -4.64
CA SER A 93 -18.93 13.07 -5.76
C SER A 93 -19.46 13.57 -7.12
N ARG A 94 -20.78 13.71 -7.26
CA ARG A 94 -21.40 14.24 -8.49
C ARG A 94 -21.01 15.70 -8.74
N ALA A 95 -20.95 16.52 -7.68
CA ALA A 95 -20.52 17.91 -7.79
C ALA A 95 -19.05 18.02 -8.22
N ALA A 96 -18.17 17.20 -7.64
CA ALA A 96 -16.76 17.12 -8.04
C ALA A 96 -16.60 16.66 -9.49
N GLY A 97 -17.39 15.66 -9.93
CA GLY A 97 -17.42 15.22 -11.33
C GLY A 97 -17.79 16.35 -12.30
N LYS A 98 -18.88 17.07 -12.01
CA LYS A 98 -19.30 18.24 -12.81
C LYS A 98 -18.25 19.36 -12.85
N ALA A 99 -17.60 19.64 -11.71
CA ALA A 99 -16.54 20.64 -11.65
C ALA A 99 -15.32 20.24 -12.50
N ARG A 100 -14.98 18.94 -12.51
CA ARG A 100 -13.91 18.39 -13.36
C ARG A 100 -14.28 18.51 -14.84
N GLU A 101 -15.47 18.08 -15.23
CA GLU A 101 -15.97 18.19 -16.61
C GLU A 101 -15.96 19.65 -17.10
N ALA A 102 -16.46 20.59 -16.28
CA ALA A 102 -16.44 22.01 -16.63
C ALA A 102 -15.01 22.57 -16.80
N ALA A 103 -14.04 22.09 -16.00
CA ALA A 103 -12.64 22.48 -16.14
C ALA A 103 -11.97 21.83 -17.37
N GLU A 104 -12.32 20.57 -17.68
CA GLU A 104 -11.88 19.86 -18.88
C GLU A 104 -12.41 20.54 -20.14
N ASP A 105 -13.69 20.94 -20.17
CA ASP A 105 -14.31 21.66 -21.29
C ASP A 105 -13.72 23.06 -21.50
N ALA A 106 -13.29 23.73 -20.42
CA ALA A 106 -12.65 25.04 -20.49
C ALA A 106 -11.19 24.99 -20.97
N LEU A 107 -10.54 23.81 -20.97
CA LEU A 107 -9.12 23.68 -21.28
C LEU A 107 -8.79 23.79 -22.79
N PRO A 108 -9.52 23.12 -23.72
CA PRO A 108 -9.29 23.27 -25.16
C PRO A 108 -9.28 24.73 -25.67
N PRO A 109 -10.27 25.60 -25.37
CA PRO A 109 -10.24 26.97 -25.87
C PRO A 109 -9.05 27.77 -25.30
N LYS A 110 -8.59 27.47 -24.08
CA LYS A 110 -7.39 28.10 -23.51
C LYS A 110 -6.11 27.62 -24.17
N ARG A 111 -6.03 26.35 -24.56
CA ARG A 111 -4.91 25.82 -25.37
C ARG A 111 -4.90 26.40 -26.77
N GLU A 112 -6.07 26.63 -27.37
CA GLU A 112 -6.18 27.32 -28.66
C GLU A 112 -5.72 28.79 -28.54
N GLU A 113 -6.17 29.52 -27.51
CA GLU A 113 -5.69 30.88 -27.21
C GLU A 113 -4.16 30.92 -27.05
N GLU A 114 -3.58 29.98 -26.30
CA GLU A 114 -2.13 29.85 -26.10
C GLU A 114 -1.40 29.57 -27.42
N ALA A 115 -1.90 28.63 -28.24
CA ALA A 115 -1.31 28.28 -29.52
C ALA A 115 -1.35 29.47 -30.50
N ILE A 116 -2.47 30.19 -30.54
CA ILE A 116 -2.62 31.41 -31.35
C ILE A 116 -1.64 32.48 -30.87
N ALA A 117 -1.57 32.74 -29.57
CA ALA A 117 -0.65 33.72 -29.00
C ALA A 117 0.82 33.36 -29.28
N SER A 118 1.19 32.08 -29.14
CA SER A 118 2.54 31.58 -29.45
C SER A 118 2.88 31.72 -30.94
N ALA A 119 1.95 31.39 -31.83
CA ALA A 119 2.15 31.57 -33.27
C ALA A 119 2.29 33.05 -33.66
N ILE A 120 1.51 33.95 -33.04
CA ILE A 120 1.64 35.40 -33.23
C ILE A 120 3.01 35.88 -32.74
N LEU A 121 3.43 35.46 -31.55
CA LEU A 121 4.74 35.83 -30.98
C LEU A 121 5.89 35.35 -31.87
N GLN A 122 5.84 34.11 -32.34
CA GLN A 122 6.85 33.55 -33.23
C GLN A 122 6.90 34.34 -34.55
N ARG A 123 5.75 34.65 -35.14
CA ARG A 123 5.67 35.49 -36.35
C ARG A 123 6.28 36.86 -36.13
N LEU A 124 5.94 37.53 -35.03
CA LEU A 124 6.46 38.86 -34.69
C LEU A 124 7.97 38.83 -34.43
N THR A 125 8.47 37.77 -33.81
CA THR A 125 9.91 37.57 -33.57
C THR A 125 10.66 37.43 -34.90
N LEU A 126 10.18 36.57 -35.80
CA LEU A 126 10.76 36.41 -37.13
C LEU A 126 10.69 37.70 -37.95
N GLN A 127 9.59 38.46 -37.86
CA GLN A 127 9.46 39.77 -38.52
C GLN A 127 10.45 40.79 -37.96
N ARG A 128 10.63 40.84 -36.63
CA ARG A 128 11.62 41.71 -35.99
C ARG A 128 13.03 41.37 -36.48
N ASP A 129 13.38 40.09 -36.52
CA ASP A 129 14.72 39.65 -36.91
C ASP A 129 14.97 39.95 -38.40
N ALA A 130 13.98 39.69 -39.26
CA ALA A 130 14.06 40.05 -40.68
C ALA A 130 14.21 41.56 -40.91
N LEU A 131 13.51 42.40 -40.12
CA LEU A 131 13.68 43.86 -40.17
C LEU A 131 15.06 44.28 -39.67
N GLY A 132 15.59 43.65 -38.61
CA GLY A 132 16.96 43.89 -38.14
C GLY A 132 18.02 43.55 -39.19
N ASP A 133 17.86 42.43 -39.90
CA ASP A 133 18.75 42.04 -41.01
C ASP A 133 18.64 43.00 -42.20
N GLN A 134 17.45 43.55 -42.47
CA GLN A 134 17.25 44.56 -43.51
C GLN A 134 17.91 45.88 -43.12
N GLU A 135 17.78 46.31 -41.87
CA GLU A 135 18.44 47.50 -41.33
C GLU A 135 19.96 47.35 -41.40
N ALA A 136 20.51 46.22 -40.95
CA ALA A 136 21.95 45.96 -41.02
C ALA A 136 22.48 46.00 -42.47
N ARG A 137 21.75 45.40 -43.42
CA ARG A 137 22.09 45.45 -44.84
C ARG A 137 22.02 46.86 -45.42
N ALA A 138 21.00 47.63 -45.06
CA ALA A 138 20.87 49.01 -45.48
C ALA A 138 22.03 49.87 -44.95
N LEU A 139 22.41 49.72 -43.68
CA LEU A 139 23.54 50.41 -43.07
C LEU A 139 24.87 50.05 -43.75
N ALA A 140 25.13 48.76 -44.01
CA ALA A 140 26.33 48.33 -44.74
C ALA A 140 26.37 48.88 -46.17
N THR A 141 25.21 48.96 -46.84
CA THR A 141 25.11 49.56 -48.18
C THR A 141 25.39 51.06 -48.14
N ILE A 142 24.85 51.78 -47.15
CA ILE A 142 25.15 53.20 -46.93
C ILE A 142 26.64 53.42 -46.73
N ASP A 143 27.29 52.59 -45.92
CA ASP A 143 28.73 52.70 -45.66
C ASP A 143 29.57 52.46 -46.93
N THR A 144 29.21 51.43 -47.70
CA THR A 144 29.83 51.15 -49.00
C THR A 144 29.65 52.30 -49.98
N LEU A 145 28.44 52.87 -50.06
CA LEU A 145 28.15 54.00 -50.94
C LEU A 145 28.91 55.26 -50.51
N LYS A 146 29.02 55.53 -49.20
CA LYS A 146 29.85 56.63 -48.68
C LYS A 146 31.32 56.45 -49.07
N GLY A 147 31.89 55.26 -48.89
CA GLY A 147 33.26 54.98 -49.33
C GLY A 147 33.46 55.18 -50.83
N ARG A 148 32.46 54.84 -51.65
CA ARG A 148 32.49 55.06 -53.10
C ARG A 148 32.36 56.53 -53.49
N ILE A 149 31.55 57.30 -52.76
CA ILE A 149 31.48 58.76 -52.92
C ILE A 149 32.85 59.37 -52.61
N ASP A 150 33.46 59.02 -51.48
CA ASP A 150 34.78 59.53 -51.10
C ASP A 150 35.86 59.18 -52.15
N GLN A 151 35.82 57.98 -52.70
CA GLN A 151 36.71 57.58 -53.79
C GLN A 151 36.48 58.43 -55.04
N LEU A 152 35.23 58.59 -55.48
CA LEU A 152 34.88 59.41 -56.65
C LEU A 152 35.28 60.87 -56.45
N THR A 153 35.18 61.42 -55.23
CA THR A 153 35.65 62.76 -54.92
C THR A 153 37.15 62.89 -55.10
N ARG A 154 37.95 61.93 -54.61
CA ARG A 154 39.41 61.92 -54.82
C ARG A 154 39.79 61.76 -56.29
N ASP A 155 39.06 60.92 -57.02
CA ASP A 155 39.26 60.73 -58.46
C ASP A 155 38.94 62.01 -59.23
N MET A 156 37.85 62.72 -58.88
CA MET A 156 37.53 64.04 -59.45
C MET A 156 38.61 65.09 -59.16
N GLU A 157 39.16 65.13 -57.94
CA GLU A 157 40.25 66.03 -57.58
C GLU A 157 41.53 65.71 -58.39
N ARG A 158 41.84 64.43 -58.58
CA ARG A 158 42.97 63.97 -59.39
C ARG A 158 42.80 64.34 -60.87
N GLU A 159 41.63 64.07 -61.44
CA GLU A 159 41.33 64.42 -62.83
C GLU A 159 41.37 65.94 -63.04
N ALA A 160 40.88 66.74 -62.08
CA ALA A 160 41.03 68.20 -62.12
C ALA A 160 42.49 68.69 -61.99
N GLY A 161 43.39 67.89 -61.41
CA GLY A 161 44.83 68.12 -61.43
C GLY A 161 45.43 67.83 -62.81
N LEU A 162 45.15 66.64 -63.36
CA LEU A 162 45.62 66.22 -64.69
C LEU A 162 45.14 67.16 -65.81
N ASN A 163 43.93 67.70 -65.70
CA ASN A 163 43.38 68.64 -66.68
C ASN A 163 44.07 70.02 -66.64
N ARG A 164 44.60 70.44 -65.47
CA ARG A 164 45.45 71.64 -65.35
C ARG A 164 46.82 71.42 -65.98
N ASP A 165 47.44 70.27 -65.71
CA ASP A 165 48.75 69.91 -66.26
C ASP A 165 48.70 69.75 -67.80
N ALA A 166 47.59 69.21 -68.33
CA ALA A 166 47.36 69.11 -69.77
C ALA A 166 47.22 70.49 -70.46
N GLY A 167 46.66 71.49 -69.77
CA GLY A 167 46.58 72.87 -70.26
C GLY A 167 47.96 73.54 -70.38
N GLU A 168 48.84 73.33 -69.40
CA GLU A 168 50.21 73.87 -69.40
C GLU A 168 51.10 73.22 -70.47
N VAL A 169 50.85 71.94 -70.80
CA VAL A 169 51.55 71.22 -71.88
C VAL A 169 51.09 71.68 -73.26
N ILE A 170 49.82 72.07 -73.43
CA ILE A 170 49.30 72.60 -74.71
C ILE A 170 49.90 73.98 -75.02
N GLU A 171 50.00 74.90 -74.04
CA GLU A 171 50.66 76.21 -74.24
C GLU A 171 52.15 76.07 -74.62
N ARG A 172 52.82 75.03 -74.11
CA ARG A 172 54.24 74.78 -74.38
C ARG A 172 54.50 74.17 -75.76
N LEU A 173 53.55 73.37 -76.27
CA LEU A 173 53.60 72.76 -77.60
C LEU A 173 53.23 73.74 -78.73
N GLU A 174 52.42 74.77 -78.45
CA GLU A 174 52.09 75.83 -79.42
C GLU A 174 53.29 76.76 -79.72
N TRP A 175 54.18 76.98 -78.75
CA TRP A 175 55.41 77.77 -78.91
C TRP A 175 56.53 77.03 -79.67
N GLU A 176 56.62 75.70 -79.51
CA GLU A 176 57.62 74.86 -80.19
C GLU A 176 57.31 74.64 -81.68
N ILE A 177 56.04 74.76 -82.10
CA ILE A 177 55.61 74.65 -83.50
C ILE A 177 56.07 75.86 -84.35
N GLU A 178 56.27 77.03 -83.74
CA GLU A 178 56.61 78.28 -84.46
C GLU A 178 58.10 78.39 -84.83
N GLN A 179 58.98 77.65 -84.16
CA GLN A 179 60.44 77.70 -84.37
C GLN A 179 60.97 76.77 -85.48
N LEU A 180 60.18 75.79 -85.93
CA LEU A 180 60.66 74.73 -86.84
C LEU A 180 60.42 75.02 -88.35
N ALA A 181 59.98 76.23 -88.72
CA ALA A 181 59.60 76.60 -90.09
C ALA A 181 60.74 77.20 -90.99
N ARG A 182 62.03 77.02 -90.65
CA ARG A 182 63.15 77.75 -91.28
C ARG A 182 64.21 76.95 -92.07
N ALA A 183 63.99 75.69 -92.45
CA ALA A 183 65.03 74.90 -93.16
C ALA A 183 64.54 74.20 -94.45
N HIS A 184 64.73 74.92 -95.56
CA HIS A 184 65.17 74.52 -96.92
C HIS A 184 64.68 73.29 -97.73
N ASP A 185 64.68 73.53 -99.04
CA ASP A 185 64.36 72.73 -100.26
C ASP A 185 65.34 71.60 -100.67
N GLY A 186 64.90 70.67 -101.56
CA GLY A 186 65.68 69.62 -102.25
C GLY A 186 65.16 68.15 -102.37
N HIS A 187 63.85 67.81 -102.44
CA HIS A 187 63.35 66.44 -102.14
C HIS A 187 62.26 65.85 -103.07
N ASP A 188 62.57 65.56 -104.34
CA ASP A 188 61.61 64.81 -105.21
C ASP A 188 62.10 63.42 -105.64
N GLU A 189 63.32 63.01 -105.25
CA GLU A 189 63.88 61.69 -105.64
C GLU A 189 64.04 60.69 -104.48
N LYS A 190 63.79 61.11 -103.23
CA LYS A 190 63.81 60.25 -102.02
C LYS A 190 62.43 59.65 -101.67
N LEU A 191 61.33 60.18 -102.22
CA LEU A 191 59.93 59.73 -101.97
C LEU A 191 59.59 58.33 -102.44
N ALA A 192 60.19 57.92 -103.56
CA ALA A 192 59.96 56.58 -104.08
C ALA A 192 60.60 55.47 -103.20
N GLN A 193 61.72 55.72 -102.53
CA GLN A 193 62.44 54.70 -101.77
C GLN A 193 61.92 54.52 -100.33
N ALA A 194 61.36 55.57 -99.71
CA ALA A 194 60.82 55.49 -98.36
C ALA A 194 59.42 54.83 -98.28
N MET A 195 58.63 54.91 -99.36
CA MET A 195 57.32 54.27 -99.43
C MET A 195 57.40 52.74 -99.42
N GLU A 196 58.38 52.15 -100.09
CA GLU A 196 58.53 50.68 -100.15
C GLU A 196 59.02 50.10 -98.81
N ALA A 197 59.99 50.78 -98.17
CA ALA A 197 60.51 50.37 -96.86
C ALA A 197 59.45 50.45 -95.72
N ALA A 198 58.46 51.33 -95.82
CA ALA A 198 57.34 51.42 -94.88
C ALA A 198 56.32 50.29 -95.07
N ARG A 199 56.13 49.82 -96.30
CA ARG A 199 55.21 48.72 -96.64
C ARG A 199 55.72 47.37 -96.13
N GLU A 200 57.00 47.08 -96.31
CA GLU A 200 57.64 45.86 -95.80
C GLU A 200 57.61 45.81 -94.27
N ALA A 201 57.91 46.93 -93.59
CA ALA A 201 57.85 47.00 -92.13
C ALA A 201 56.41 46.86 -91.58
N GLY A 202 55.40 47.31 -92.33
CA GLY A 202 53.99 47.10 -92.00
C GLY A 202 53.54 45.64 -92.11
N ALA A 203 54.04 44.89 -93.10
CA ALA A 203 53.73 43.46 -93.25
C ALA A 203 54.34 42.62 -92.11
N VAL A 204 55.58 42.91 -91.72
CA VAL A 204 56.26 42.25 -90.58
C VAL A 204 55.54 42.55 -89.27
N LEU A 205 55.06 43.79 -89.06
CA LEU A 205 54.25 44.13 -87.89
C LEU A 205 52.94 43.32 -87.85
N GLY A 206 52.22 43.22 -88.96
CA GLY A 206 50.97 42.46 -89.04
C GLY A 206 51.15 40.96 -88.76
N GLU A 207 52.24 40.34 -89.24
CA GLU A 207 52.57 38.94 -88.93
C GLU A 207 52.86 38.74 -87.43
N ARG A 208 53.61 39.67 -86.81
CA ARG A 208 53.94 39.62 -85.37
C ARG A 208 52.72 39.90 -84.49
N GLU A 209 51.84 40.83 -84.89
CA GLU A 209 50.57 41.10 -84.22
C GLU A 209 49.61 39.90 -84.31
N GLY A 210 49.56 39.21 -85.45
CA GLY A 210 48.81 37.97 -85.63
C GLY A 210 49.31 36.84 -84.72
N ALA A 211 50.62 36.60 -84.69
CA ALA A 211 51.22 35.61 -83.80
C ALA A 211 51.02 35.96 -82.30
N LEU A 212 51.06 37.24 -81.94
CA LEU A 212 50.74 37.69 -80.58
C LEU A 212 49.27 37.44 -80.24
N ALA A 213 48.34 37.66 -81.17
CA ALA A 213 46.92 37.41 -80.95
C ALA A 213 46.63 35.92 -80.69
N GLU A 214 47.19 35.01 -81.51
CA GLU A 214 47.06 33.56 -81.32
C GLU A 214 47.65 33.10 -79.98
N LEU A 215 48.88 33.52 -79.65
CA LEU A 215 49.52 33.18 -78.37
C LEU A 215 48.76 33.74 -77.17
N THR A 216 48.16 34.93 -77.30
CA THR A 216 47.35 35.55 -76.23
C THR A 216 46.04 34.78 -76.04
N GLU A 217 45.39 34.34 -77.12
CA GLU A 217 44.19 33.52 -77.04
C GLU A 217 44.48 32.16 -76.40
N ASP A 218 45.55 31.48 -76.82
CA ASP A 218 45.95 30.19 -76.26
C ASP A 218 46.38 30.28 -74.80
N ALA A 219 47.13 31.33 -74.42
CA ALA A 219 47.47 31.59 -73.02
C ALA A 219 46.22 31.91 -72.16
N ALA A 220 45.26 32.66 -72.70
CA ALA A 220 43.99 32.92 -72.00
C ALA A 220 43.15 31.66 -71.84
N ARG A 221 43.09 30.80 -72.87
CA ARG A 221 42.40 29.50 -72.85
C ARG A 221 43.04 28.55 -71.82
N LEU A 222 44.36 28.50 -71.77
CA LEU A 222 45.12 27.72 -70.80
C LEU A 222 44.96 28.27 -69.37
N ALA A 223 44.98 29.59 -69.19
CA ALA A 223 44.75 30.24 -67.90
C ALA A 223 43.34 29.95 -67.35
N ALA A 224 42.31 29.99 -68.20
CA ALA A 224 40.94 29.65 -67.83
C ALA A 224 40.81 28.16 -67.41
N ARG A 225 41.46 27.24 -68.15
CA ARG A 225 41.52 25.81 -67.78
C ARG A 225 42.23 25.60 -66.43
N HIS A 226 43.38 26.24 -66.22
CA HIS A 226 44.08 26.22 -64.91
C HIS A 226 43.20 26.72 -63.77
N GLN A 227 42.55 27.88 -63.93
CA GLN A 227 41.68 28.44 -62.89
C GLN A 227 40.45 27.56 -62.62
N SER A 228 39.92 26.88 -63.65
CA SER A 228 38.80 25.95 -63.51
C SER A 228 39.22 24.66 -62.78
N SER A 229 40.33 24.03 -63.19
CA SER A 229 40.83 22.81 -62.57
C SER A 229 41.35 23.05 -61.14
N GLN A 230 41.98 24.19 -60.85
CA GLN A 230 42.38 24.57 -59.49
C GLN A 230 41.17 24.80 -58.57
N ARG A 231 40.10 25.43 -59.06
CA ARG A 231 38.84 25.55 -58.31
C ARG A 231 38.23 24.17 -58.05
N MET A 232 38.13 23.33 -59.08
CA MET A 232 37.62 21.95 -58.94
C MET A 232 38.43 21.11 -57.95
N LEU A 233 39.76 21.27 -57.94
CA LEU A 233 40.66 20.64 -56.97
C LEU A 233 40.39 21.14 -55.54
N SER A 234 40.32 22.46 -55.35
CA SER A 234 40.02 23.06 -54.05
C SER A 234 38.67 22.62 -53.51
N ASP A 235 37.64 22.63 -54.36
CA ASP A 235 36.29 22.21 -53.99
C ASP A 235 36.25 20.72 -53.67
N SER A 236 36.93 19.87 -54.47
CA SER A 236 37.01 18.43 -54.22
C SER A 236 37.76 18.11 -52.92
N ARG A 237 38.80 18.86 -52.57
CA ARG A 237 39.50 18.75 -51.27
C ARG A 237 38.58 19.14 -50.12
N ALA A 238 37.90 20.28 -50.22
CA ALA A 238 36.98 20.73 -49.17
C ALA A 238 35.81 19.76 -48.94
N VAL A 239 35.30 19.14 -50.02
CA VAL A 239 34.27 18.09 -49.94
C VAL A 239 34.84 16.82 -49.28
N LEU A 240 36.06 16.41 -49.64
CA LEU A 240 36.70 15.25 -49.02
C LEU A 240 36.94 15.46 -47.51
N ASP A 241 37.53 16.59 -47.13
CA ASP A 241 37.83 16.89 -45.72
C ASP A 241 36.54 16.89 -44.87
N ARG A 242 35.44 17.42 -45.43
CA ARG A 242 34.12 17.38 -44.77
C ARG A 242 33.60 15.95 -44.63
N ALA A 243 33.62 15.16 -45.70
CA ALA A 243 33.12 13.79 -45.69
C ALA A 243 33.95 12.89 -44.74
N GLU A 244 35.27 13.06 -44.70
CA GLU A 244 36.14 12.35 -43.76
C GLU A 244 35.90 12.77 -42.30
N GLY A 245 35.67 14.08 -42.06
CA GLY A 245 35.27 14.59 -40.75
C GLY A 245 33.94 14.02 -40.28
N GLU A 246 32.93 13.96 -41.15
CA GLU A 246 31.62 13.36 -40.85
C GLU A 246 31.72 11.85 -40.61
N ALA A 247 32.54 11.14 -41.38
CA ALA A 247 32.82 9.71 -41.16
C ALA A 247 33.50 9.45 -39.81
N LEU A 248 34.47 10.29 -39.42
CA LEU A 248 35.12 10.20 -38.11
C LEU A 248 34.10 10.44 -36.97
N ALA A 249 33.32 11.51 -37.05
CA ALA A 249 32.29 11.82 -36.05
C ALA A 249 31.25 10.70 -35.93
N ALA A 250 30.86 10.07 -37.05
CA ALA A 250 29.96 8.92 -37.02
C ALA A 250 30.59 7.69 -36.33
N ARG A 251 31.89 7.44 -36.50
CA ARG A 251 32.60 6.35 -35.79
C ARG A 251 32.68 6.60 -34.29
N GLU A 252 32.93 7.84 -33.89
CA GLU A 252 32.88 8.24 -32.47
C GLU A 252 31.47 8.06 -31.89
N ALA A 253 30.42 8.40 -32.66
CA ALA A 253 29.04 8.15 -32.28
C ALA A 253 28.72 6.66 -32.10
N VAL A 254 29.30 5.77 -32.92
CA VAL A 254 29.18 4.31 -32.74
C VAL A 254 29.85 3.86 -31.44
N ALA A 255 31.05 4.36 -31.13
CA ALA A 255 31.72 4.03 -29.88
C ALA A 255 30.89 4.45 -28.66
N GLY A 256 30.42 5.70 -28.63
CA GLY A 256 29.57 6.19 -27.54
C GLY A 256 28.21 5.47 -27.44
N ALA A 257 27.60 5.10 -28.57
CA ALA A 257 26.37 4.31 -28.57
C ALA A 257 26.58 2.86 -28.11
N THR A 258 27.77 2.28 -28.35
CA THR A 258 28.14 0.95 -27.86
C THR A 258 28.30 0.96 -26.34
N GLU A 259 29.05 1.92 -25.80
CA GLU A 259 29.19 2.09 -24.35
C GLU A 259 27.84 2.33 -23.67
N ALA A 260 26.97 3.14 -24.27
CA ALA A 260 25.62 3.37 -23.76
C ALA A 260 24.75 2.10 -23.78
N LEU A 261 24.89 1.25 -24.79
CA LEU A 261 24.17 -0.03 -24.86
C LEU A 261 24.69 -1.02 -23.80
N ASP A 262 26.00 -1.09 -23.59
CA ASP A 262 26.61 -1.94 -22.58
C ASP A 262 26.15 -1.53 -21.18
N ALA A 263 26.21 -0.23 -20.85
CA ALA A 263 25.72 0.31 -19.58
C ALA A 263 24.21 0.05 -19.37
N ALA A 264 23.39 0.19 -20.43
CA ALA A 264 21.96 -0.14 -20.35
C ALA A 264 21.74 -1.66 -20.19
N GLY A 265 22.62 -2.50 -20.74
CA GLY A 265 22.62 -3.94 -20.54
C GLY A 265 22.91 -4.34 -19.09
N GLU A 266 23.92 -3.73 -18.46
CA GLU A 266 24.22 -3.93 -17.05
C GLU A 266 23.07 -3.48 -16.14
N ALA A 267 22.48 -2.31 -16.42
CA ALA A 267 21.33 -1.79 -15.69
C ALA A 267 20.10 -2.72 -15.82
N TYR A 268 19.89 -3.30 -17.01
CA TYR A 268 18.83 -4.29 -17.24
C TYR A 268 19.05 -5.56 -16.42
N ALA A 269 20.25 -6.12 -16.42
CA ALA A 269 20.58 -7.31 -15.64
C ALA A 269 20.41 -7.08 -14.12
N ALA A 270 20.85 -5.91 -13.63
CA ALA A 270 20.65 -5.54 -12.22
C ALA A 270 19.16 -5.35 -11.86
N ALA A 271 18.36 -4.81 -12.78
CA ALA A 271 16.92 -4.66 -12.57
C ALA A 271 16.18 -6.01 -12.60
N GLU A 272 16.65 -6.96 -13.40
CA GLU A 272 16.14 -8.34 -13.46
C GLU A 272 16.42 -9.08 -12.14
N GLU A 273 17.66 -9.04 -11.64
CA GLU A 273 18.02 -9.62 -10.33
C GLU A 273 17.21 -8.99 -9.17
N ALA A 274 17.01 -7.67 -9.21
CA ALA A 274 16.19 -6.97 -8.22
C ALA A 274 14.71 -7.38 -8.28
N GLN A 275 14.18 -7.65 -9.48
CA GLN A 275 12.81 -8.16 -9.67
C GLN A 275 12.67 -9.56 -9.10
N GLU A 276 13.60 -10.47 -9.41
CA GLU A 276 13.60 -11.84 -8.88
C GLU A 276 13.66 -11.84 -7.34
N ALA A 277 14.55 -11.03 -6.76
CA ALA A 277 14.66 -10.89 -5.31
C ALA A 277 13.37 -10.33 -4.68
N ALA A 278 12.74 -9.34 -5.32
CA ALA A 278 11.47 -8.78 -4.84
C ALA A 278 10.32 -9.80 -4.91
N MET A 279 10.27 -10.63 -5.97
CA MET A 279 9.28 -11.69 -6.10
C MET A 279 9.47 -12.79 -5.05
N ALA A 280 10.71 -13.23 -4.80
CA ALA A 280 11.02 -14.20 -3.76
C ALA A 280 10.63 -13.70 -2.35
N GLU A 281 10.90 -12.43 -2.04
CA GLU A 281 10.50 -11.81 -0.77
C GLU A 281 8.97 -11.70 -0.64
N ALA A 282 8.26 -11.44 -1.74
CA ALA A 282 6.80 -11.39 -1.75
C ALA A 282 6.19 -12.76 -1.46
N GLU A 283 6.71 -13.82 -2.08
CA GLU A 283 6.28 -15.21 -1.82
C GLU A 283 6.58 -15.62 -0.37
N ALA A 284 7.78 -15.31 0.14
CA ALA A 284 8.13 -15.58 1.53
C ALA A 284 7.22 -14.83 2.52
N SER A 285 6.87 -13.57 2.21
CA SER A 285 5.95 -12.77 3.03
C SER A 285 4.51 -13.31 3.00
N GLU A 286 4.07 -13.88 1.88
CA GLU A 286 2.75 -14.50 1.75
C GLU A 286 2.65 -15.76 2.61
N VAL A 287 3.66 -16.64 2.56
CA VAL A 287 3.75 -17.82 3.43
C VAL A 287 3.81 -17.42 4.91
N ALA A 288 4.56 -16.38 5.25
CA ALA A 288 4.63 -15.85 6.62
C ALA A 288 3.28 -15.29 7.11
N LEU A 289 2.51 -14.66 6.22
CA LEU A 289 1.17 -14.17 6.53
C LEU A 289 0.19 -15.32 6.77
N GLU A 290 0.15 -16.30 5.86
CA GLU A 290 -0.72 -17.47 5.99
C GLU A 290 -0.46 -18.22 7.30
N THR A 291 0.81 -18.48 7.62
CA THR A 291 1.19 -19.15 8.88
C THR A 291 0.78 -18.35 10.12
N ALA A 292 0.89 -17.02 10.09
CA ALA A 292 0.45 -16.16 11.19
C ALA A 292 -1.08 -16.15 11.36
N GLU A 293 -1.82 -16.08 10.25
CA GLU A 293 -3.29 -16.10 10.24
C GLU A 293 -3.85 -17.43 10.77
N VAL A 294 -3.29 -18.56 10.32
CA VAL A 294 -3.67 -19.90 10.80
C VAL A 294 -3.40 -20.02 12.30
N ALA A 295 -2.21 -19.67 12.77
CA ALA A 295 -1.87 -19.75 14.19
C ALA A 295 -2.77 -18.88 15.06
N ARG A 296 -3.12 -17.67 14.58
CA ARG A 296 -4.04 -16.76 15.25
C ARG A 296 -5.46 -17.34 15.31
N ALA A 297 -5.97 -17.88 14.21
CA ALA A 297 -7.31 -18.47 14.13
C ALA A 297 -7.45 -19.70 15.06
N GLU A 298 -6.46 -20.60 15.06
CA GLU A 298 -6.44 -21.76 15.95
C GLU A 298 -6.42 -21.33 17.43
N THR A 299 -5.57 -20.35 17.77
CA THR A 299 -5.48 -19.85 19.15
C THR A 299 -6.77 -19.14 19.57
N GLN A 300 -7.42 -18.41 18.67
CA GLN A 300 -8.71 -17.78 18.92
C GLN A 300 -9.81 -18.82 19.22
N GLY A 301 -9.82 -19.94 18.50
CA GLY A 301 -10.71 -21.08 18.79
C GLY A 301 -10.48 -21.63 20.20
N ARG A 302 -9.23 -21.92 20.55
CA ARG A 302 -8.85 -22.41 21.90
C ARG A 302 -9.19 -21.41 23.00
N GLU A 303 -9.00 -20.12 22.75
CA GLU A 303 -9.33 -19.05 23.71
C GLU A 303 -10.84 -18.96 23.96
N ALA A 304 -11.67 -19.12 22.92
CA ALA A 304 -13.12 -19.15 23.05
C ALA A 304 -13.61 -20.36 23.88
N GLU A 305 -13.03 -21.54 23.65
CA GLU A 305 -13.30 -22.73 24.47
C GLU A 305 -12.90 -22.53 25.94
N ALA A 306 -11.70 -21.97 26.18
CA ALA A 306 -11.22 -21.66 27.53
C ALA A 306 -12.09 -20.62 28.24
N ARG A 307 -12.59 -19.61 27.53
CA ARG A 307 -13.55 -18.62 28.05
C ARG A 307 -14.86 -19.27 28.47
N GLY A 308 -15.37 -20.20 27.66
CA GLY A 308 -16.56 -20.99 28.00
C GLY A 308 -16.36 -21.84 29.25
N ALA A 309 -15.23 -22.56 29.33
CA ALA A 309 -14.87 -23.37 30.50
C ALA A 309 -14.72 -22.53 31.77
N ARG A 310 -14.09 -21.35 31.68
CA ARG A 310 -13.96 -20.38 32.76
C ARG A 310 -15.32 -19.91 33.26
N SER A 311 -16.18 -19.42 32.36
CA SER A 311 -17.52 -18.91 32.71
C SER A 311 -18.36 -19.98 33.41
N SER A 312 -18.33 -21.22 32.91
CA SER A 312 -19.03 -22.35 33.53
C SER A 312 -18.51 -22.65 34.94
N ALA A 313 -17.19 -22.78 35.11
CA ALA A 313 -16.59 -23.13 36.39
C ALA A 313 -16.73 -22.00 37.44
N GLU A 314 -16.58 -20.74 37.02
CA GLU A 314 -16.82 -19.58 37.88
C GLU A 314 -18.29 -19.47 38.30
N GLY A 315 -19.22 -19.75 37.38
CA GLY A 315 -20.65 -19.79 37.67
C GLY A 315 -21.02 -20.83 38.73
N GLU A 316 -20.51 -22.05 38.57
CA GLU A 316 -20.70 -23.15 39.53
C GLU A 316 -20.05 -22.83 40.90
N ALA A 317 -18.81 -22.34 40.91
CA ALA A 317 -18.13 -21.92 42.14
C ALA A 317 -18.89 -20.82 42.87
N ASN A 318 -19.44 -19.84 42.14
CA ASN A 318 -20.22 -18.75 42.73
C ASN A 318 -21.54 -19.23 43.33
N ALA A 319 -22.22 -20.18 42.68
CA ALA A 319 -23.44 -20.80 43.21
C ALA A 319 -23.16 -21.57 44.51
N LEU A 320 -22.15 -22.45 44.51
CA LEU A 320 -21.74 -23.19 45.71
C LEU A 320 -21.27 -22.26 46.82
N ARG A 321 -20.52 -21.20 46.50
CA ARG A 321 -20.07 -20.20 47.49
C ARG A 321 -21.25 -19.48 48.14
N ALA A 322 -22.29 -19.16 47.37
CA ALA A 322 -23.51 -18.57 47.90
C ALA A 322 -24.27 -19.53 48.82
N GLU A 323 -24.41 -20.81 48.44
CA GLU A 323 -25.03 -21.84 49.29
C GLU A 323 -24.24 -22.07 50.58
N VAL A 324 -22.91 -22.24 50.49
CA VAL A 324 -22.02 -22.38 51.65
C VAL A 324 -22.15 -21.17 52.57
N ALA A 325 -22.16 -19.95 52.03
CA ALA A 325 -22.29 -18.73 52.83
C ALA A 325 -23.66 -18.63 53.51
N ALA A 326 -24.74 -18.97 52.82
CA ALA A 326 -26.09 -18.97 53.36
C ALA A 326 -26.25 -20.00 54.49
N LEU A 327 -25.79 -21.24 54.26
CA LEU A 327 -25.87 -22.32 55.24
C LEU A 327 -24.94 -22.08 56.44
N ALA A 328 -23.73 -21.55 56.21
CA ALA A 328 -22.82 -21.18 57.29
C ALA A 328 -23.42 -20.11 58.21
N ARG A 329 -24.04 -19.06 57.65
CA ARG A 329 -24.73 -18.02 58.43
C ARG A 329 -25.90 -18.57 59.24
N LEU A 330 -26.66 -19.51 58.66
CA LEU A 330 -27.77 -20.16 59.36
C LEU A 330 -27.25 -20.95 60.58
N VAL A 331 -26.23 -21.78 60.38
CA VAL A 331 -25.60 -22.56 61.45
C VAL A 331 -24.98 -21.67 62.53
N GLU A 332 -24.27 -20.60 62.14
CA GLU A 332 -23.60 -19.69 63.08
C GLU A 332 -24.61 -18.93 63.96
N ARG A 333 -25.73 -18.49 63.38
CA ARG A 333 -26.82 -17.85 64.14
C ARG A 333 -27.39 -18.77 65.21
N GLU A 334 -27.49 -20.07 64.91
CA GLU A 334 -27.98 -21.07 65.87
C GLU A 334 -26.94 -21.46 66.93
N ALA A 335 -25.64 -21.32 66.62
CA ALA A 335 -24.55 -21.56 67.57
C ALA A 335 -24.40 -20.43 68.61
N GLN A 336 -24.66 -19.17 68.23
CA GLN A 336 -24.61 -18.04 69.17
C GLN A 336 -25.70 -18.09 70.26
N ALA A 337 -26.70 -18.97 70.13
CA ALA A 337 -27.75 -19.17 71.13
C ALA A 337 -27.31 -19.99 72.37
N GLY A 338 -26.07 -20.47 72.44
CA GLY A 338 -25.46 -21.08 73.64
C GLY A 338 -24.33 -22.06 73.31
N HIS A 339 -23.41 -22.30 74.25
CA HIS A 339 -22.36 -23.32 74.12
C HIS A 339 -22.97 -24.74 74.22
N GLN A 340 -23.46 -25.29 73.12
CA GLN A 340 -24.13 -26.60 73.12
C GLN A 340 -23.12 -27.73 72.89
N LEU A 341 -23.35 -28.90 73.49
CA LEU A 341 -22.53 -30.09 73.19
C LEU A 341 -22.66 -30.51 71.72
N LEU A 342 -23.79 -30.20 71.10
CA LEU A 342 -24.06 -30.43 69.69
C LEU A 342 -22.94 -29.93 68.75
N ASP A 343 -22.32 -28.79 69.07
CA ASP A 343 -21.26 -28.19 68.24
C ASP A 343 -19.92 -28.93 68.32
N ARG A 344 -19.78 -29.87 69.26
CA ARG A 344 -18.60 -30.70 69.46
C ARG A 344 -18.84 -32.16 69.04
N LEU A 345 -20.00 -32.44 68.44
CA LEU A 345 -20.37 -33.76 67.94
C LEU A 345 -20.15 -33.85 66.44
N VAL A 346 -19.55 -34.96 66.01
CA VAL A 346 -19.44 -35.34 64.61
C VAL A 346 -20.20 -36.65 64.45
N VAL A 347 -21.15 -36.66 63.51
CA VAL A 347 -22.03 -37.81 63.27
C VAL A 347 -21.82 -38.27 61.84
N THR A 348 -21.67 -39.59 61.65
CA THR A 348 -21.63 -40.18 60.32
C THR A 348 -22.89 -39.78 59.53
N PRO A 349 -22.77 -39.27 58.28
CA PRO A 349 -23.93 -38.86 57.50
C PRO A 349 -24.99 -39.96 57.39
N GLY A 350 -26.25 -39.62 57.66
CA GLY A 350 -27.38 -40.56 57.68
C GLY A 350 -27.85 -40.97 59.09
N PHE A 351 -27.02 -40.80 60.12
CA PHE A 351 -27.35 -41.17 61.51
C PHE A 351 -27.82 -39.99 62.37
N GLU A 352 -27.97 -38.80 61.79
CA GLU A 352 -28.31 -37.58 62.53
C GLU A 352 -29.71 -37.66 63.15
N LYS A 353 -30.66 -38.31 62.46
CA LYS A 353 -32.02 -38.55 62.97
C LYS A 353 -32.03 -39.52 64.13
N ALA A 354 -31.23 -40.59 64.07
CA ALA A 354 -31.06 -41.54 65.16
C ALA A 354 -30.52 -40.85 66.42
N LEU A 355 -29.45 -40.04 66.28
CA LEU A 355 -28.89 -39.30 67.40
C LEU A 355 -29.85 -38.22 67.94
N GLY A 356 -30.52 -37.49 67.06
CA GLY A 356 -31.46 -36.45 67.45
C GLY A 356 -32.72 -37.01 68.10
N ALA A 357 -33.22 -38.18 67.69
CA ALA A 357 -34.30 -38.89 68.37
C ALA A 357 -33.85 -39.46 69.71
N ALA A 358 -32.60 -39.93 69.78
CA ALA A 358 -32.05 -40.46 71.01
C ALA A 358 -31.90 -39.38 72.07
N LEU A 359 -31.33 -38.21 71.78
CA LEU A 359 -30.95 -37.23 72.81
C LEU A 359 -31.77 -35.93 72.77
N ALA A 360 -32.30 -35.53 71.62
CA ALA A 360 -33.14 -34.33 71.48
C ALA A 360 -32.55 -33.10 72.21
N ASP A 361 -33.28 -32.52 73.16
CA ASP A 361 -32.87 -31.33 73.92
C ASP A 361 -31.65 -31.55 74.81
N ASP A 362 -31.31 -32.80 75.14
CA ASP A 362 -30.10 -33.14 75.89
C ASP A 362 -28.83 -32.59 75.20
N LEU A 363 -28.80 -32.57 73.87
CA LEU A 363 -27.64 -32.13 73.07
C LEU A 363 -27.39 -30.62 73.14
N ARG A 364 -28.41 -29.85 73.57
CA ARG A 364 -28.33 -28.40 73.72
C ARG A 364 -27.69 -27.99 75.04
N ALA A 365 -27.59 -28.90 76.00
CA ALA A 365 -27.02 -28.58 77.29
C ALA A 365 -25.47 -28.56 77.22
N PRO A 366 -24.80 -27.57 77.84
CA PRO A 366 -23.34 -27.48 77.87
C PRO A 366 -22.73 -28.57 78.76
N GLU A 367 -21.44 -28.84 78.55
CA GLU A 367 -20.62 -29.51 79.55
C GLU A 367 -20.39 -28.59 80.76
N VAL A 368 -20.52 -29.11 81.97
CA VAL A 368 -20.41 -28.33 83.22
C VAL A 368 -19.41 -28.94 84.20
N THR A 369 -18.83 -28.07 85.02
CA THR A 369 -17.95 -28.43 86.14
C THR A 369 -18.51 -27.88 87.46
N GLY A 370 -18.28 -28.60 88.57
CA GLY A 370 -18.73 -28.17 89.90
C GLY A 370 -20.25 -28.17 90.10
N GLY A 371 -20.76 -27.27 90.96
CA GLY A 371 -22.17 -27.17 91.35
C GLY A 371 -23.10 -26.41 90.39
N ALA A 372 -22.78 -26.41 89.08
CA ALA A 372 -23.64 -25.76 88.08
C ALA A 372 -25.04 -26.38 88.06
N ARG A 373 -26.08 -25.56 87.86
CA ARG A 373 -27.49 -25.99 87.99
C ARG A 373 -28.02 -26.85 86.83
N SER A 374 -27.41 -26.79 85.64
CA SER A 374 -27.91 -27.45 84.43
C SER A 374 -26.77 -27.73 83.45
N GLY A 375 -26.69 -28.96 82.94
CA GLY A 375 -25.69 -29.37 81.94
C GLY A 375 -25.23 -30.81 82.13
N TRP A 376 -24.26 -31.22 81.31
CA TRP A 376 -23.63 -32.53 81.35
C TRP A 376 -22.39 -32.51 82.25
N ALA A 377 -22.41 -33.30 83.32
CA ALA A 377 -21.26 -33.47 84.21
C ALA A 377 -20.42 -34.67 83.77
N VAL A 378 -19.09 -34.54 83.85
CA VAL A 378 -18.16 -35.63 83.56
C VAL A 378 -18.26 -36.70 84.65
N LEU A 379 -18.45 -37.95 84.21
CA LEU A 379 -18.50 -39.13 85.06
C LEU A 379 -17.52 -40.18 84.53
N ASP A 380 -16.80 -40.86 85.44
CA ASP A 380 -15.89 -41.97 85.07
C ASP A 380 -16.63 -43.07 84.32
N PRO A 381 -16.01 -43.98 83.55
CA PRO A 381 -16.73 -45.11 82.95
C PRO A 381 -17.43 -46.01 83.99
N TYR A 382 -18.39 -46.84 83.57
CA TYR A 382 -18.96 -47.85 84.45
C TYR A 382 -17.90 -48.91 84.77
N ALA A 383 -17.78 -49.30 86.05
CA ALA A 383 -16.91 -50.39 86.47
C ALA A 383 -17.37 -51.75 85.92
N ASP A 384 -18.68 -51.93 85.75
CA ASP A 384 -19.31 -53.07 85.10
C ASP A 384 -20.36 -52.55 84.08
N PRO A 385 -19.99 -52.39 82.79
CA PRO A 385 -20.88 -51.83 81.79
C PRO A 385 -22.01 -52.81 81.44
N GLN A 386 -23.24 -52.34 81.49
CA GLN A 386 -24.39 -53.15 81.07
C GLN A 386 -24.41 -53.28 79.54
N PRO A 387 -24.39 -54.49 78.98
CA PRO A 387 -24.46 -54.68 77.53
C PRO A 387 -25.85 -54.32 77.01
N LEU A 388 -25.90 -53.83 75.77
CA LEU A 388 -27.13 -53.68 75.00
C LEU A 388 -27.70 -55.07 74.63
N PRO A 389 -29.00 -55.18 74.33
CA PRO A 389 -29.59 -56.42 73.83
C PRO A 389 -28.85 -56.97 72.62
N VAL A 390 -28.76 -58.30 72.52
CA VAL A 390 -28.10 -58.97 71.38
C VAL A 390 -28.82 -58.58 70.09
N GLY A 391 -28.08 -57.99 69.14
CA GLY A 391 -28.62 -57.48 67.88
C GLY A 391 -28.73 -55.95 67.80
N ALA A 392 -28.58 -55.23 68.92
CA ALA A 392 -28.49 -53.77 68.93
C ALA A 392 -27.02 -53.30 68.87
N LEU A 393 -26.67 -52.50 67.87
CA LEU A 393 -25.33 -51.94 67.72
C LEU A 393 -25.19 -50.64 68.52
N PRO A 394 -24.12 -50.38 69.28
CA PRO A 394 -23.97 -49.12 70.00
C PRO A 394 -23.92 -47.92 69.05
N LEU A 395 -24.77 -46.91 69.26
CA LEU A 395 -24.77 -45.66 68.47
C LEU A 395 -23.45 -44.90 68.61
N ALA A 396 -22.70 -45.13 69.70
CA ALA A 396 -21.36 -44.60 69.91
C ALA A 396 -20.35 -44.93 68.80
N THR A 397 -20.63 -45.94 67.96
CA THR A 397 -19.79 -46.29 66.80
C THR A 397 -19.89 -45.26 65.68
N GLU A 398 -21.05 -44.60 65.54
CA GLU A 398 -21.37 -43.66 64.45
C GLU A 398 -21.34 -42.20 64.89
N VAL A 399 -21.00 -41.94 66.16
CA VAL A 399 -20.99 -40.61 66.77
C VAL A 399 -19.69 -40.38 67.52
N GLN A 400 -18.91 -39.40 67.09
CA GLN A 400 -17.71 -38.95 67.77
C GLN A 400 -18.03 -37.68 68.58
N GLY A 401 -17.58 -37.63 69.84
CA GLY A 401 -18.00 -36.56 70.74
C GLY A 401 -17.25 -36.49 72.05
N PRO A 402 -17.54 -35.46 72.87
CA PRO A 402 -16.91 -35.30 74.17
C PRO A 402 -17.19 -36.48 75.10
N ALA A 403 -16.18 -36.87 75.89
CA ALA A 403 -16.23 -38.04 76.78
C ALA A 403 -17.41 -37.99 77.78
N VAL A 404 -17.92 -36.80 78.08
CA VAL A 404 -19.11 -36.59 78.93
C VAL A 404 -20.36 -37.34 78.44
N LEU A 405 -20.48 -37.57 77.12
CA LEU A 405 -21.59 -38.32 76.52
C LEU A 405 -21.30 -39.82 76.38
N ALA A 406 -20.08 -40.29 76.66
CA ALA A 406 -19.68 -41.69 76.41
C ALA A 406 -20.57 -42.70 77.15
N ARG A 407 -20.86 -42.45 78.44
CA ARG A 407 -21.81 -43.28 79.21
C ARG A 407 -23.17 -43.33 78.52
N ARG A 408 -23.69 -42.18 78.11
CA ARG A 408 -25.01 -42.06 77.49
C ARG A 408 -25.08 -42.73 76.13
N LEU A 409 -24.12 -42.48 75.24
CA LEU A 409 -24.05 -43.06 73.90
C LEU A 409 -23.87 -44.58 73.93
N SER A 410 -23.17 -45.13 74.93
CA SER A 410 -23.01 -46.58 75.10
C SER A 410 -24.31 -47.33 75.42
N GLN A 411 -25.32 -46.64 75.94
CA GLN A 411 -26.63 -47.21 76.33
C GLN A 411 -27.72 -46.93 75.28
N ILE A 412 -27.32 -46.52 74.07
CA ILE A 412 -28.19 -46.27 72.94
C ILE A 412 -27.87 -47.31 71.86
N GLY A 413 -28.80 -48.21 71.61
CA GLY A 413 -28.68 -49.22 70.57
C GLY A 413 -29.32 -48.77 69.26
N LEU A 414 -28.62 -48.94 68.14
CA LEU A 414 -29.12 -48.76 66.79
C LEU A 414 -29.69 -50.10 66.30
N VAL A 415 -30.94 -50.07 65.79
CA VAL A 415 -31.69 -51.23 65.33
C VAL A 415 -32.58 -50.87 64.13
N SER A 416 -33.07 -51.86 63.39
CA SER A 416 -34.16 -51.62 62.44
C SER A 416 -35.50 -51.40 63.16
N ARG A 417 -36.49 -50.84 62.45
CA ARG A 417 -37.83 -50.60 63.04
C ARG A 417 -38.48 -51.86 63.59
N ASP A 418 -38.39 -52.97 62.86
CA ASP A 418 -38.98 -54.25 63.29
C ASP A 418 -38.24 -54.83 64.52
N GLN A 419 -36.91 -54.70 64.55
CA GLN A 419 -36.10 -55.12 65.68
C GLN A 419 -36.37 -54.28 66.92
N GLY A 420 -36.62 -52.97 66.78
CA GLY A 420 -36.96 -52.08 67.89
C GLY A 420 -38.19 -52.54 68.67
N PHE A 421 -39.21 -53.04 67.98
CA PHE A 421 -40.41 -53.60 68.62
C PHE A 421 -40.14 -54.89 69.39
N ALA A 422 -39.32 -55.79 68.82
CA ALA A 422 -39.01 -57.07 69.42
C ALA A 422 -38.07 -56.93 70.64
N LEU A 423 -37.03 -56.10 70.51
CA LEU A 423 -35.96 -55.98 71.51
C LEU A 423 -36.29 -55.03 72.66
N GLN A 424 -37.41 -54.28 72.60
CA GLN A 424 -37.74 -53.34 73.67
C GLN A 424 -37.93 -54.02 75.03
N ALA A 425 -38.52 -55.23 75.05
CA ALA A 425 -38.76 -55.97 76.28
C ALA A 425 -37.45 -56.38 77.00
N ASP A 426 -36.35 -56.46 76.25
CA ASP A 426 -35.03 -56.86 76.74
C ASP A 426 -34.20 -55.67 77.25
N LEU A 427 -34.71 -54.42 77.14
CA LEU A 427 -33.99 -53.23 77.57
C LEU A 427 -33.87 -53.16 79.09
N ARG A 428 -32.66 -52.91 79.57
CA ARG A 428 -32.39 -52.63 80.99
C ARG A 428 -32.71 -51.18 81.34
N PRO A 429 -32.95 -50.87 82.63
CA PRO A 429 -33.19 -49.49 83.06
C PRO A 429 -32.13 -48.51 82.57
N GLY A 430 -32.58 -47.46 81.87
CA GLY A 430 -31.71 -46.43 81.29
C GLY A 430 -31.32 -46.64 79.82
N GLN A 431 -31.55 -47.82 79.25
CA GLN A 431 -31.26 -48.13 77.85
C GLN A 431 -32.37 -47.62 76.91
N ARG A 432 -31.99 -47.34 75.67
CA ARG A 432 -32.92 -47.02 74.58
C ARG A 432 -32.44 -47.63 73.26
N LEU A 433 -33.39 -47.90 72.38
CA LEU A 433 -33.14 -48.27 71.00
C LEU A 433 -33.57 -47.12 70.08
N VAL A 434 -32.84 -46.91 69.00
CA VAL A 434 -33.19 -45.98 67.95
C VAL A 434 -33.03 -46.60 66.57
N SER A 435 -33.85 -46.18 65.62
CA SER A 435 -33.67 -46.50 64.20
C SER A 435 -32.92 -45.39 63.47
N VAL A 436 -32.42 -45.69 62.27
CA VAL A 436 -31.78 -44.70 61.38
C VAL A 436 -32.79 -43.61 60.98
N GLU A 437 -34.06 -43.99 60.84
CA GLU A 437 -35.16 -43.09 60.52
C GLU A 437 -35.51 -42.13 61.66
N GLY A 438 -35.15 -42.46 62.90
CA GLY A 438 -35.42 -41.66 64.10
C GLY A 438 -36.55 -42.18 64.98
N ASP A 439 -36.93 -43.46 64.85
CA ASP A 439 -37.84 -44.10 65.80
C ASP A 439 -37.11 -44.33 67.13
N LEU A 440 -37.83 -44.25 68.26
CA LEU A 440 -37.28 -44.38 69.61
C LEU A 440 -38.07 -45.40 70.43
N TRP A 441 -37.38 -46.35 71.06
CA TRP A 441 -37.93 -47.25 72.08
C TRP A 441 -37.15 -47.11 73.39
N ARG A 442 -37.85 -46.93 74.50
CA ARG A 442 -37.25 -46.82 75.85
C ARG A 442 -37.61 -48.02 76.71
N TRP A 443 -36.75 -48.29 77.68
CA TRP A 443 -36.89 -49.38 78.66
C TRP A 443 -38.17 -49.33 79.48
N ASP A 444 -38.77 -48.15 79.66
CA ASP A 444 -40.00 -47.91 80.43
C ASP A 444 -41.29 -48.13 79.62
N GLY A 445 -41.16 -48.63 78.39
CA GLY A 445 -42.29 -48.91 77.50
C GLY A 445 -42.63 -47.75 76.55
N PHE A 446 -42.03 -46.56 76.74
CA PHE A 446 -42.28 -45.41 75.85
C PHE A 446 -41.75 -45.68 74.42
N ARG A 447 -42.55 -45.33 73.42
CA ARG A 447 -42.21 -45.39 71.99
C ARG A 447 -42.57 -44.06 71.32
N ALA A 448 -41.72 -43.60 70.40
CA ALA A 448 -42.02 -42.48 69.51
C ALA A 448 -41.63 -42.86 68.09
N GLY A 449 -42.54 -42.64 67.13
CA GLY A 449 -42.24 -42.80 65.71
C GLY A 449 -41.43 -41.62 65.19
N ALA A 450 -40.63 -41.85 64.15
CA ALA A 450 -39.84 -40.81 63.51
C ALA A 450 -40.68 -39.60 63.02
N GLU A 451 -41.96 -39.81 62.70
CA GLU A 451 -42.90 -38.79 62.23
C GLU A 451 -43.45 -37.90 63.36
N ASP A 452 -43.50 -38.43 64.58
CA ASP A 452 -44.17 -37.77 65.72
C ASP A 452 -43.24 -36.81 66.49
N ALA A 453 -41.93 -36.88 66.25
CA ALA A 453 -40.93 -36.10 66.98
C ALA A 453 -39.76 -35.63 66.09
N PRO A 454 -39.97 -34.63 65.23
CA PRO A 454 -38.88 -34.02 64.47
C PRO A 454 -37.88 -33.35 65.42
N SER A 455 -36.66 -33.89 65.48
CA SER A 455 -35.61 -33.36 66.35
C SER A 455 -34.91 -32.17 65.68
N ALA A 456 -35.04 -30.99 66.29
CA ALA A 456 -34.30 -29.80 65.86
C ALA A 456 -32.77 -30.01 65.91
N ALA A 457 -32.29 -30.88 66.82
CA ALA A 457 -30.88 -31.26 66.87
C ALA A 457 -30.46 -32.13 65.67
N ALA A 458 -31.33 -33.04 65.20
CA ALA A 458 -31.08 -33.81 63.97
C ALA A 458 -30.99 -32.89 62.75
N LEU A 459 -31.91 -31.94 62.61
CA LEU A 459 -31.92 -30.99 61.49
C LEU A 459 -30.63 -30.16 61.46
N ARG A 460 -30.15 -29.69 62.62
CA ARG A 460 -28.91 -28.94 62.73
C ARG A 460 -27.67 -29.79 62.41
N LEU A 461 -27.61 -31.04 62.87
CA LEU A 461 -26.53 -31.96 62.49
C LEU A 461 -26.51 -32.25 60.99
N GLN A 462 -27.69 -32.40 60.37
CA GLN A 462 -27.79 -32.55 58.92
C GLN A 462 -27.30 -31.29 58.18
N GLN A 463 -27.63 -30.10 58.67
CA GLN A 463 -27.13 -28.84 58.12
C GLN A 463 -25.61 -28.72 58.27
N LEU A 464 -25.03 -29.13 59.40
CA LEU A 464 -23.58 -29.17 59.61
C LEU A 464 -22.88 -30.14 58.64
N ASN A 465 -23.38 -31.36 58.51
CA ASN A 465 -22.85 -32.34 57.57
C ASN A 465 -22.98 -31.88 56.12
N ARG A 466 -24.13 -31.28 55.76
CA ARG A 466 -24.33 -30.68 54.43
C ARG A 466 -23.38 -29.52 54.18
N LEU A 467 -23.10 -28.69 55.18
CA LEU A 467 -22.14 -27.59 55.07
C LEU A 467 -20.72 -28.10 54.84
N VAL A 468 -20.29 -29.15 55.53
CA VAL A 468 -18.98 -29.78 55.30
C VAL A 468 -18.87 -30.33 53.88
N GLN A 469 -19.90 -31.02 53.39
CA GLN A 469 -19.92 -31.52 52.03
C GLN A 469 -19.84 -30.38 51.00
N LEU A 470 -20.69 -29.36 51.13
CA LEU A 470 -20.69 -28.22 50.21
C LEU A 470 -19.37 -27.42 50.22
N LYS A 471 -18.68 -27.37 51.38
CA LYS A 471 -17.33 -26.76 51.46
C LYS A 471 -16.31 -27.55 50.66
N ARG A 472 -16.32 -28.88 50.74
CA ARG A 472 -15.45 -29.75 49.95
C ARG A 472 -15.73 -29.62 48.45
N ASP A 473 -17.01 -29.65 48.07
CA ASP A 473 -17.43 -29.47 46.67
C ASP A 473 -16.99 -28.08 46.16
N LEU A 474 -17.13 -27.03 46.97
CA LEU A 474 -16.66 -25.68 46.64
C LEU A 474 -15.15 -25.61 46.44
N GLU A 475 -14.34 -26.30 47.25
CA GLU A 475 -12.88 -26.32 47.08
C GLU A 475 -12.48 -26.94 45.73
N GLU A 476 -13.11 -28.05 45.34
CA GLU A 476 -12.84 -28.72 44.06
C GLU A 476 -13.22 -27.83 42.86
N VAL A 477 -14.44 -27.27 42.88
CA VAL A 477 -14.91 -26.39 41.80
C VAL A 477 -14.13 -25.08 41.75
N ALA A 478 -13.73 -24.52 42.90
CA ALA A 478 -12.89 -23.32 42.95
C ALA A 478 -11.50 -23.57 42.35
N ALA A 479 -10.88 -24.72 42.61
CA ALA A 479 -9.61 -25.09 41.99
C ALA A 479 -9.74 -25.23 40.46
N ARG A 480 -10.85 -25.81 39.99
CA ARG A 480 -11.17 -25.90 38.55
C ARG A 480 -11.37 -24.52 37.92
N ALA A 481 -12.06 -23.61 38.61
CA ALA A 481 -12.27 -22.24 38.15
C ALA A 481 -10.97 -21.45 38.05
N ASP A 482 -10.07 -21.56 39.03
CA ASP A 482 -8.73 -20.95 38.98
C ASP A 482 -7.90 -21.49 37.80
N GLY A 483 -7.89 -22.82 37.61
CA GLY A 483 -7.22 -23.44 36.47
C GLY A 483 -7.76 -22.96 35.12
N ALA A 484 -9.08 -22.85 34.97
CA ALA A 484 -9.71 -22.33 33.77
C ALA A 484 -9.43 -20.83 33.55
N SER A 485 -9.37 -20.03 34.62
CA SER A 485 -8.99 -18.60 34.53
C SER A 485 -7.56 -18.44 34.01
N ARG A 486 -6.60 -19.16 34.59
CA ARG A 486 -5.19 -19.11 34.16
C ARG A 486 -5.00 -19.59 32.72
N ALA A 487 -5.71 -20.64 32.32
CA ALA A 487 -5.66 -21.14 30.94
C ALA A 487 -6.19 -20.10 29.95
N HIS A 488 -7.30 -19.43 30.28
CA HIS A 488 -7.86 -18.35 29.47
C HIS A 488 -6.91 -17.13 29.40
N GLU A 489 -6.32 -16.71 30.52
CA GLU A 489 -5.35 -15.60 30.55
C GLU A 489 -4.10 -15.90 29.70
N ALA A 490 -3.56 -17.12 29.78
CA ALA A 490 -2.42 -17.54 28.97
C ALA A 490 -2.75 -17.55 27.46
N LEU A 491 -3.95 -18.02 27.09
CA LEU A 491 -4.41 -18.00 25.71
C LEU A 491 -4.70 -16.58 25.21
N GLN A 492 -5.21 -15.70 26.07
CA GLN A 492 -5.42 -14.29 25.75
C GLN A 492 -4.09 -13.57 25.48
N ALA A 493 -3.08 -13.79 26.32
CA ALA A 493 -1.73 -13.26 26.11
C ALA A 493 -1.13 -13.77 24.80
N ARG A 494 -1.25 -15.08 24.53
CA ARG A 494 -0.78 -15.69 23.28
C ARG A 494 -1.52 -15.13 22.05
N LEU A 495 -2.82 -14.90 22.15
CA LEU A 495 -3.61 -14.32 21.07
C LEU A 495 -3.16 -12.88 20.76
N ALA A 496 -2.79 -12.09 21.78
CA ALA A 496 -2.25 -10.75 21.58
C ALA A 496 -0.88 -10.77 20.86
N GLU A 497 0.01 -11.69 21.22
CA GLU A 497 1.29 -11.90 20.52
C GLU A 497 1.07 -12.28 19.05
N LEU A 498 0.15 -13.22 18.78
CA LEU A 498 -0.16 -13.68 17.44
C LEU A 498 -0.86 -12.61 16.60
N ALA A 499 -1.70 -11.77 17.21
CA ALA A 499 -2.28 -10.61 16.54
C ALA A 499 -1.21 -9.59 16.12
N SER A 500 -0.19 -9.37 16.96
CA SER A 500 0.96 -8.52 16.59
C SER A 500 1.82 -9.17 15.50
N ALA A 501 1.98 -10.49 15.50
CA ALA A 501 2.69 -11.22 14.44
C ALA A 501 1.94 -11.15 13.09
N ASP A 502 0.62 -11.39 13.09
CA ASP A 502 -0.26 -11.24 11.92
C ASP A 502 -0.18 -9.82 11.35
N GLN A 503 -0.27 -8.78 12.18
CA GLN A 503 -0.13 -7.40 11.72
C GLN A 503 1.24 -7.13 11.08
N ARG A 504 2.34 -7.61 11.68
CA ARG A 504 3.69 -7.47 11.10
C ARG A 504 3.82 -8.22 9.77
N ALA A 505 3.22 -9.40 9.65
CA ALA A 505 3.22 -10.17 8.40
C ALA A 505 2.42 -9.46 7.30
N ARG A 506 1.27 -8.86 7.62
CA ARG A 506 0.49 -8.01 6.70
C ARG A 506 1.29 -6.81 6.22
N ASP A 507 2.01 -6.15 7.12
CA ASP A 507 2.87 -5.01 6.79
C ASP A 507 4.05 -5.42 5.91
N ALA A 508 4.71 -6.54 6.22
CA ALA A 508 5.77 -7.11 5.39
C ALA A 508 5.27 -7.46 3.99
N ARG A 509 4.09 -8.10 3.88
CA ARG A 509 3.45 -8.40 2.60
C ARG A 509 3.25 -7.11 1.79
N ARG A 510 2.62 -6.08 2.37
CA ARG A 510 2.38 -4.81 1.67
C ARG A 510 3.67 -4.16 1.17
N LEU A 511 4.75 -4.21 1.96
CA LEU A 511 6.04 -3.68 1.56
C LEU A 511 6.66 -4.50 0.42
N ALA A 512 6.56 -5.83 0.47
CA ALA A 512 7.05 -6.71 -0.59
C ALA A 512 6.29 -6.49 -1.91
N ASP A 513 4.96 -6.29 -1.87
CA ASP A 513 4.14 -5.91 -3.03
C ASP A 513 4.61 -4.61 -3.68
N ALA A 514 4.89 -3.60 -2.85
CA ALA A 514 5.38 -2.32 -3.32
C ALA A 514 6.75 -2.47 -4.00
N ARG A 515 7.64 -3.28 -3.42
CA ARG A 515 8.95 -3.60 -4.01
C ARG A 515 8.84 -4.34 -5.34
N VAL A 516 7.95 -5.33 -5.46
CA VAL A 516 7.69 -6.01 -6.75
C VAL A 516 7.21 -5.02 -7.80
N THR A 517 6.29 -4.12 -7.43
CA THR A 517 5.78 -3.09 -8.34
C THR A 517 6.88 -2.12 -8.79
N GLU A 518 7.75 -1.71 -7.87
CA GLU A 518 8.90 -0.84 -8.15
C GLU A 518 9.92 -1.54 -9.05
N ALA A 519 10.28 -2.77 -8.74
CA ALA A 519 11.23 -3.57 -9.51
C ALA A 519 10.72 -3.85 -10.94
N ASN A 520 9.43 -4.19 -11.10
CA ASN A 520 8.81 -4.33 -12.42
C ASN A 520 8.89 -3.04 -13.26
N ARG A 521 8.67 -1.87 -12.62
CA ARG A 521 8.81 -0.57 -13.30
C ARG A 521 10.26 -0.26 -13.65
N ALA A 522 11.21 -0.61 -12.77
CA ALA A 522 12.63 -0.42 -13.02
C ALA A 522 13.10 -1.29 -14.19
N LEU A 523 12.71 -2.56 -14.21
CA LEU A 523 13.00 -3.50 -15.29
C LEU A 523 12.45 -3.01 -16.64
N ALA A 524 11.18 -2.60 -16.68
CA ALA A 524 10.57 -2.07 -17.90
C ALA A 524 11.27 -0.80 -18.43
N ARG A 525 11.75 0.07 -17.53
CA ARG A 525 12.55 1.25 -17.93
C ARG A 525 13.92 0.83 -18.47
N ALA A 526 14.61 -0.06 -17.77
CA ALA A 526 15.92 -0.53 -18.20
C ALA A 526 15.85 -1.27 -19.56
N GLU A 527 14.79 -2.05 -19.79
CA GLU A 527 14.52 -2.69 -21.09
C GLU A 527 14.30 -1.66 -22.20
N ALA A 528 13.50 -0.63 -21.93
CA ALA A 528 13.26 0.46 -22.89
C ALA A 528 14.54 1.23 -23.21
N ASP A 529 15.34 1.57 -22.19
CA ASP A 529 16.61 2.27 -22.36
C ASP A 529 17.61 1.43 -23.16
N ARG A 530 17.69 0.13 -22.90
CA ARG A 530 18.50 -0.82 -23.67
C ARG A 530 18.05 -0.89 -25.13
N SER A 531 16.75 -0.94 -25.38
CA SER A 531 16.18 -0.94 -26.74
C SER A 531 16.50 0.36 -27.49
N ILE A 532 16.37 1.51 -26.82
CA ILE A 532 16.73 2.83 -27.38
C ILE A 532 18.23 2.91 -27.69
N ALA A 533 19.09 2.45 -26.77
CA ALA A 533 20.53 2.42 -26.99
C ALA A 533 20.90 1.52 -28.17
N GLY A 534 20.25 0.34 -28.30
CA GLY A 534 20.42 -0.56 -29.42
C GLY A 534 20.01 0.09 -30.75
N GLY A 535 18.86 0.77 -30.79
CA GLY A 535 18.41 1.50 -31.97
C GLY A 535 19.35 2.65 -32.37
N LYS A 536 19.90 3.39 -31.39
CA LYS A 536 20.91 4.44 -31.64
C LYS A 536 22.20 3.86 -32.21
N LEU A 537 22.66 2.72 -31.69
CA LEU A 537 23.86 2.04 -32.19
C LEU A 537 23.68 1.61 -33.65
N GLU A 538 22.55 1.01 -34.00
CA GLU A 538 22.26 0.63 -35.39
C GLU A 538 22.18 1.84 -36.32
N ALA A 539 21.52 2.93 -35.88
CA ALA A 539 21.49 4.17 -36.65
C ALA A 539 22.89 4.79 -36.86
N ALA A 540 23.74 4.77 -35.83
CA ALA A 540 25.12 5.25 -35.91
C ALA A 540 25.96 4.38 -36.87
N ARG A 541 25.80 3.06 -36.84
CA ARG A 541 26.47 2.12 -37.76
C ARG A 541 26.09 2.38 -39.22
N LEU A 542 24.81 2.62 -39.49
CA LEU A 542 24.34 2.99 -40.83
C LEU A 542 24.91 4.34 -41.28
N ALA A 543 25.01 5.32 -40.37
CA ALA A 543 25.63 6.60 -40.67
C ALA A 543 27.12 6.45 -41.02
N VAL A 544 27.87 5.61 -40.30
CA VAL A 544 29.27 5.29 -40.62
C VAL A 544 29.38 4.76 -42.04
N SER A 545 28.60 3.73 -42.40
CA SER A 545 28.63 3.16 -43.75
C SER A 545 28.36 4.23 -44.82
N ARG A 546 27.35 5.08 -44.63
CA ARG A 546 26.99 6.13 -45.59
C ARG A 546 28.10 7.15 -45.77
N PHE A 547 28.67 7.66 -44.67
CA PHE A 547 29.71 8.68 -44.74
C PHE A 547 31.06 8.13 -45.21
N GLU A 548 31.36 6.86 -44.92
CA GLU A 548 32.52 6.18 -45.50
C GLU A 548 32.40 6.03 -47.02
N ASP A 549 31.22 5.67 -47.53
CA ASP A 549 30.96 5.61 -48.97
C ASP A 549 31.08 7.00 -49.63
N GLU A 550 30.55 8.04 -48.99
CA GLU A 550 30.66 9.43 -49.45
C GLU A 550 32.12 9.91 -49.48
N ALA A 551 32.90 9.62 -48.43
CA ALA A 551 34.32 9.92 -48.38
C ALA A 551 35.09 9.17 -49.48
N LEU A 552 34.74 7.91 -49.76
CA LEU A 552 35.35 7.12 -50.82
C LEU A 552 35.07 7.72 -52.21
N GLY A 553 33.83 8.16 -52.45
CA GLY A 553 33.43 8.90 -53.66
C GLY A 553 34.10 10.28 -53.77
N ALA A 554 34.30 10.99 -52.66
CA ALA A 554 35.05 12.25 -52.64
C ALA A 554 36.54 12.05 -52.95
N ARG A 555 37.18 10.98 -52.43
CA ARG A 555 38.57 10.63 -52.78
C ARG A 555 38.74 10.33 -54.26
N ALA A 556 37.78 9.64 -54.88
CA ALA A 556 37.81 9.36 -56.30
C ALA A 556 37.77 10.66 -57.12
N ARG A 557 36.83 11.58 -56.80
CA ARG A 557 36.73 12.91 -57.44
C ARG A 557 37.98 13.77 -57.24
N LEU A 558 38.59 13.71 -56.04
CA LEU A 558 39.85 14.41 -55.78
C LEU A 558 40.97 13.89 -56.69
N ARG A 559 41.11 12.56 -56.84
CA ARG A 559 42.11 11.99 -57.75
C ARG A 559 41.89 12.41 -59.20
N GLU A 560 40.64 12.47 -59.65
CA GLU A 560 40.30 12.97 -60.99
C GLU A 560 40.68 14.45 -61.15
N ALA A 561 40.40 15.29 -60.16
CA ALA A 561 40.79 16.70 -60.17
C ALA A 561 42.32 16.90 -60.13
N GLU A 562 43.04 16.08 -59.36
CA GLU A 562 44.52 16.09 -59.33
C GLU A 562 45.11 15.66 -60.67
N ALA A 563 44.56 14.62 -61.30
CA ALA A 563 44.95 14.21 -62.65
C ALA A 563 44.66 15.31 -63.68
N ALA A 564 43.50 15.95 -63.61
CA ALA A 564 43.12 17.05 -64.50
C ALA A 564 43.98 18.30 -64.34
N VAL A 565 44.57 18.55 -63.15
CA VAL A 565 45.56 19.61 -62.95
C VAL A 565 46.93 19.18 -63.50
N ALA A 566 47.32 17.92 -63.31
CA ALA A 566 48.60 17.39 -63.81
C ALA A 566 48.70 17.33 -65.33
N ASP A 567 47.56 17.13 -66.03
CA ASP A 567 47.49 17.09 -67.51
C ASP A 567 47.51 18.49 -68.17
N LEU A 568 47.53 19.56 -67.38
CA LEU A 568 47.59 20.92 -67.92
C LEU A 568 49.01 21.29 -68.37
N GLY A 569 49.09 21.97 -69.52
CA GLY A 569 50.34 22.55 -70.01
C GLY A 569 50.90 23.65 -69.10
N ASP A 570 52.19 23.95 -69.28
CA ASP A 570 52.91 24.97 -68.51
C ASP A 570 52.39 26.38 -68.83
N LEU A 571 51.63 26.95 -67.88
CA LEU A 571 51.04 28.27 -68.00
C LEU A 571 52.09 29.38 -67.96
N ASP A 572 53.20 29.19 -67.24
CA ASP A 572 54.25 30.19 -67.13
C ASP A 572 55.09 30.22 -68.41
N ALA A 573 55.31 29.07 -69.05
CA ALA A 573 55.87 29.01 -70.39
C ALA A 573 54.97 29.71 -71.43
N ALA A 574 53.65 29.50 -71.39
CA ALA A 574 52.70 30.16 -72.28
C ALA A 574 52.64 31.69 -72.06
N ARG A 575 52.65 32.15 -70.81
CA ARG A 575 52.74 33.58 -70.46
C ARG A 575 54.08 34.17 -70.90
N GLY A 576 55.17 33.46 -70.71
CA GLY A 576 56.50 33.86 -71.18
C GLY A 576 56.57 34.01 -72.70
N ALA A 577 55.91 33.13 -73.45
CA ALA A 577 55.81 33.22 -74.90
C ALA A 577 55.01 34.46 -75.36
N VAL A 578 53.92 34.80 -74.66
CA VAL A 578 53.15 36.04 -74.92
C VAL A 578 53.99 37.29 -74.64
N GLU A 579 54.72 37.34 -73.51
CA GLU A 579 55.60 38.47 -73.20
C GLU A 579 56.76 38.61 -74.21
N ALA A 580 57.37 37.49 -74.63
CA ALA A 580 58.37 37.50 -75.69
C ALA A 580 57.78 38.02 -77.02
N ALA A 581 56.57 37.58 -77.38
CA ALA A 581 55.87 38.05 -78.59
C ALA A 581 55.56 39.56 -78.51
N LYS A 582 55.12 40.09 -77.35
CA LYS A 582 54.91 41.53 -77.14
C LYS A 582 56.18 42.34 -77.40
N ILE A 583 57.34 41.87 -76.91
CA ILE A 583 58.62 42.53 -77.16
C ILE A 583 58.94 42.54 -78.67
N THR A 584 58.68 41.45 -79.38
CA THR A 584 58.89 41.41 -80.85
C THR A 584 57.91 42.29 -81.62
N VAL A 585 56.66 42.40 -81.17
CA VAL A 585 55.67 43.32 -81.73
C VAL A 585 56.09 44.76 -81.48
N GLU A 586 56.54 45.11 -80.28
CA GLU A 586 56.99 46.46 -79.97
C GLU A 586 58.24 46.85 -80.77
N ALA A 587 59.20 45.92 -80.94
CA ALA A 587 60.35 46.13 -81.81
C ALA A 587 59.95 46.30 -83.30
N ALA A 588 59.00 45.49 -83.78
CA ALA A 588 58.44 45.63 -85.13
C ALA A 588 57.63 46.92 -85.30
N ARG A 589 56.95 47.38 -84.23
CA ARG A 589 56.17 48.62 -84.19
C ARG A 589 57.08 49.84 -84.22
N ILE A 590 58.17 49.84 -83.45
CA ILE A 590 59.21 50.88 -83.51
C ILE A 590 59.84 50.91 -84.90
N THR A 591 60.13 49.76 -85.49
CA THR A 591 60.69 49.66 -86.85
C THR A 591 59.70 50.18 -87.90
N MET A 592 58.42 49.80 -87.80
CA MET A 592 57.34 50.30 -88.66
C MET A 592 57.14 51.81 -88.48
N MET A 593 57.11 52.32 -87.25
CA MET A 593 57.00 53.75 -86.96
C MET A 593 58.21 54.53 -87.47
N THR A 594 59.42 53.96 -87.43
CA THR A 594 60.64 54.60 -87.95
C THR A 594 60.66 54.62 -89.49
N ARG A 595 60.20 53.55 -90.14
CA ARG A 595 60.07 53.50 -91.61
C ARG A 595 58.90 54.36 -92.10
N ARG A 596 57.81 54.44 -91.34
CA ARG A 596 56.66 55.32 -91.58
C ARG A 596 56.98 56.79 -91.29
N SER A 597 57.77 57.10 -90.27
CA SER A 597 58.26 58.46 -90.03
C SER A 597 59.22 58.89 -91.13
N ALA A 598 60.09 57.99 -91.61
CA ALA A 598 60.93 58.24 -92.78
C ALA A 598 60.10 58.43 -94.06
N GLN A 599 59.01 57.67 -94.25
CA GLN A 599 58.04 57.89 -95.34
C GLN A 599 57.32 59.24 -95.19
N ASP A 600 56.87 59.59 -94.00
CA ASP A 600 56.11 60.80 -93.71
C ASP A 600 57.00 62.06 -93.77
N GLU A 601 58.28 61.97 -93.39
CA GLU A 601 59.28 63.04 -93.53
C GLU A 601 59.50 63.38 -95.01
N VAL A 602 59.68 62.34 -95.81
CA VAL A 602 59.88 62.39 -97.26
C VAL A 602 58.58 62.84 -98.00
N ARG A 603 57.40 62.45 -97.49
CA ARG A 603 56.08 62.89 -98.00
C ARG A 603 55.77 64.34 -97.63
N ARG A 604 56.13 64.78 -96.42
CA ARG A 604 56.00 66.18 -95.98
C ARG A 604 56.90 67.12 -96.78
N GLU A 605 58.08 66.67 -97.21
CA GLU A 605 58.96 67.44 -98.10
C GLU A 605 58.39 67.62 -99.53
N GLY A 606 57.48 66.75 -100.00
CA GLY A 606 56.74 66.89 -101.27
C GLY A 606 55.40 67.66 -101.13
N GLU A 607 54.64 67.42 -100.07
CA GLU A 607 53.35 68.07 -99.83
C GLU A 607 53.50 69.55 -99.36
N ALA A 608 54.62 69.92 -98.73
CA ALA A 608 54.93 71.32 -98.39
C ALA A 608 55.34 72.18 -99.61
N ARG A 609 55.76 71.57 -100.74
CA ARG A 609 56.11 72.29 -101.98
C ARG A 609 54.92 72.58 -102.89
N VAL A 610 53.89 71.74 -102.88
CA VAL A 610 52.65 71.99 -103.62
C VAL A 610 51.79 73.04 -102.91
N ARG A 611 51.80 73.08 -101.56
CA ARG A 611 51.03 74.06 -100.79
C ARG A 611 51.60 75.49 -100.81
N ARG A 612 52.86 75.69 -101.21
CA ARG A 612 53.47 77.01 -101.49
C ARG A 612 53.29 77.52 -102.94
N ARG A 613 52.49 76.84 -103.78
CA ARG A 613 52.06 77.35 -105.10
C ARG A 613 50.60 77.79 -105.13
N GLN A 614 49.87 77.70 -104.01
CA GLN A 614 48.48 78.16 -103.91
C GLN A 614 48.13 78.95 -102.63
N GLU A 615 49.06 79.19 -101.70
CA GLU A 615 48.96 80.18 -100.59
C GLU A 615 50.38 80.55 -100.10
#